data_AF-A0A108UAR3-F1
#
_entry.id   AF-A0A108UAR3-F1
#
_cell.length_a   1.000
_cell.length_b   1.000
_cell.length_c   1.000
_cell.angle_alpha   90.00
_cell.angle_beta   90.00
_cell.angle_gamma   90.00
#
_symmetry.space_group_name_H-M   'P 1'
#
loop_
_entity.id
_entity.type
_entity.pdbx_description
1 polymer ?
#
loop_
_entity_poly.entity_id
_entity_poly.type
_entity_poly.pdbx_seq_one_letter_code
_entity_poly.pdbx_strand_id
1 'polypeptide(L)'
;MARILGYIAASLDGFIATSEDSLDWLFKYEGIELGPHDYSVFLKRIRTVVMGRGTYDFIAGEPSPWAYSDQRVLVVSSRPISRSR
;
A
#
# COMPACT_ATOMS: atom_id res chain seq x y z
N MET A 1 -10.01 -2.25 -22.34
CA MET A 1 -10.36 -1.04 -21.56
C MET A 1 -9.60 -1.08 -20.24
N ALA A 2 -9.06 0.05 -19.78
CA ALA A 2 -8.40 0.10 -18.48
C ALA A 2 -9.43 -0.02 -17.35
N ARG A 3 -9.08 -0.71 -16.26
CA ARG A 3 -9.93 -0.86 -15.07
C ARG A 3 -9.23 -0.24 -13.87
N ILE A 4 -10.01 0.41 -13.01
CA ILE A 4 -9.55 0.89 -11.71
C ILE A 4 -10.00 -0.14 -10.67
N LEU A 5 -9.07 -0.59 -9.85
CA LEU A 5 -9.29 -1.60 -8.81
C LEU A 5 -8.79 -1.06 -7.48
N GLY A 6 -9.53 -1.31 -6.40
CA GLY A 6 -9.09 -1.07 -5.04
C GLY A 6 -8.74 -2.40 -4.37
N TYR A 7 -7.63 -2.43 -3.64
CA TYR A 7 -7.21 -3.55 -2.81
C TYR A 7 -6.68 -2.97 -1.50
N ILE A 8 -7.31 -3.32 -0.38
CA ILE A 8 -7.03 -2.70 0.93
C ILE A 8 -7.34 -3.67 2.07
N ALA A 9 -6.53 -3.63 3.13
CA ALA A 9 -6.87 -4.24 4.42
C ALA A 9 -7.59 -3.21 5.28
N ALA A 10 -8.62 -3.64 6.00
CA ALA A 10 -9.38 -2.79 6.92
C ALA A 10 -9.82 -3.60 8.14
N SER A 11 -10.03 -2.92 9.26
CA SER A 11 -10.72 -3.47 10.42
C SER A 11 -12.18 -3.77 10.07
N LEU A 12 -12.86 -4.55 10.93
CA LEU A 12 -14.25 -4.94 10.72
C LEU A 12 -15.21 -3.73 10.62
N ASP A 13 -14.91 -2.67 11.36
CA ASP A 13 -15.62 -1.40 11.37
C ASP A 13 -15.13 -0.41 10.30
N GLY A 14 -14.20 -0.82 9.42
CA GLY A 14 -13.86 -0.11 8.19
C GLY A 14 -12.71 0.89 8.28
N PHE A 15 -11.92 0.87 9.36
CA PHE A 15 -10.73 1.72 9.51
C PHE A 15 -9.49 1.02 8.94
N ILE A 16 -8.52 1.81 8.49
CA ILE A 16 -7.30 1.30 7.85
C ILE A 16 -6.03 1.57 8.66
N ALA A 17 -6.09 2.52 9.60
CA ALA A 17 -5.01 2.90 10.52
C ALA A 17 -5.63 3.38 11.84
N THR A 18 -4.84 3.37 12.92
CA THR A 18 -5.27 3.93 14.20
C THR A 18 -5.23 5.47 14.19
N SER A 19 -5.76 6.10 15.24
CA SER A 19 -5.68 7.56 15.44
C SER A 19 -4.24 8.07 15.59
N GLU A 20 -3.32 7.20 15.95
CA GLU A 20 -1.88 7.47 16.11
C GLU A 20 -1.07 7.14 14.83
N ASP A 21 -1.75 6.93 13.69
CA ASP A 21 -1.14 6.61 12.39
C ASP A 21 -0.37 5.28 12.37
N SER A 22 -0.79 4.32 13.21
CA SER A 22 -0.17 2.99 13.31
C SER A 22 -0.95 1.90 12.58
N LEU A 23 -0.22 0.89 12.09
CA LEU A 23 -0.73 -0.35 11.49
C LEU A 23 -0.45 -1.59 12.37
N ASP A 24 -0.03 -1.44 13.62
CA ASP A 24 0.34 -2.57 14.49
C ASP A 24 -0.80 -3.59 14.66
N TRP A 25 -2.04 -3.14 14.60
CA TRP A 25 -3.21 -4.03 14.65
C TRP A 25 -3.23 -5.01 13.48
N LEU A 26 -2.75 -4.62 12.30
CA LEU A 26 -2.69 -5.42 11.08
C LEU A 26 -1.55 -6.45 11.18
N PHE A 27 -0.40 -6.04 11.70
CA PHE A 27 0.80 -6.88 11.77
C PHE A 27 0.74 -7.98 12.83
N LYS A 28 -0.23 -7.95 13.76
CA LYS A 28 -0.48 -9.04 14.72
C LYS A 28 -0.88 -10.37 14.07
N TYR A 29 -1.26 -10.34 12.79
CA TYR A 29 -1.81 -11.47 12.06
C TYR A 29 -0.84 -12.04 11.02
N GLU A 30 0.38 -12.39 11.47
CA GLU A 30 1.39 -13.00 10.59
C GLU A 30 1.00 -14.44 10.18
N GLY A 31 1.40 -14.85 8.98
CA GLY A 31 1.25 -16.23 8.51
C GLY A 31 -0.16 -16.65 8.06
N ILE A 32 -1.07 -15.70 7.83
CA ILE A 32 -2.38 -16.00 7.25
C ILE A 32 -2.23 -16.38 5.77
N GLU A 33 -2.70 -17.57 5.41
CA GLU A 33 -2.82 -17.98 4.00
C GLU A 33 -4.02 -17.29 3.33
N LEU A 34 -3.74 -16.25 2.53
CA LEU A 34 -4.78 -15.52 1.79
C LEU A 34 -5.15 -16.16 0.45
N GLY A 35 -4.38 -17.16 0.00
CA GLY A 35 -4.61 -17.90 -1.25
C GLY A 35 -4.82 -16.98 -2.46
N PRO A 36 -5.96 -17.04 -3.17
CA PRO A 36 -6.22 -16.20 -4.34
C PRO A 36 -6.37 -14.71 -4.01
N HIS A 37 -6.55 -14.37 -2.74
CA HIS A 37 -6.65 -13.01 -2.24
C HIS A 37 -5.30 -12.46 -1.79
N ASP A 38 -4.18 -13.17 -1.95
CA ASP A 38 -2.87 -12.66 -1.56
C ASP A 38 -2.49 -11.38 -2.34
N TYR A 39 -1.88 -10.42 -1.65
CA TYR A 39 -1.51 -9.13 -2.24
C TYR A 39 -0.53 -9.29 -3.41
N SER A 40 0.39 -10.25 -3.34
CA SER A 40 1.35 -10.52 -4.42
C SER A 40 0.66 -10.99 -5.71
N VAL A 41 -0.46 -11.71 -5.59
CA VAL A 41 -1.27 -12.14 -6.73
C VAL A 41 -1.97 -10.94 -7.36
N PHE A 42 -2.49 -10.02 -6.54
CA PHE A 42 -3.05 -8.76 -7.03
C PHE A 42 -2.00 -7.89 -7.73
N LEU A 43 -0.83 -7.72 -7.11
CA LEU A 43 0.25 -6.87 -7.61
C LEU A 43 0.76 -7.31 -8.99
N LYS A 44 0.87 -8.63 -9.24
CA LYS A 44 1.24 -9.20 -10.55
C LYS A 44 0.24 -8.89 -11.68
N ARG A 45 -0.99 -8.52 -11.35
CA ARG A 45 -2.07 -8.27 -12.33
C ARG A 45 -2.21 -6.80 -12.72
N ILE A 46 -1.52 -5.90 -12.02
CA ILE A 46 -1.57 -4.46 -12.26
C ILE A 46 -0.23 -3.93 -12.78
N ARG A 47 -0.28 -2.82 -13.50
CA ARG A 47 0.91 -2.14 -14.04
C ARG A 47 1.21 -0.80 -13.38
N THR A 48 0.20 -0.23 -12.72
CA THR A 48 0.27 1.11 -12.14
C THR A 48 -0.33 1.07 -10.75
N VAL A 49 0.38 1.63 -9.78
CA VAL A 49 -0.11 1.88 -8.42
C VAL A 49 -0.37 3.38 -8.28
N VAL A 50 -1.54 3.73 -7.74
CA VAL A 50 -1.90 5.11 -7.41
C VAL A 50 -2.11 5.19 -5.91
N MET A 51 -1.44 6.12 -5.22
CA MET A 51 -1.56 6.30 -3.78
C MET A 51 -1.48 7.77 -3.36
N GLY A 52 -1.92 8.08 -2.15
CA GLY A 52 -1.75 9.40 -1.56
C GLY A 52 -0.35 9.61 -0.96
N ARG A 53 -0.04 10.86 -0.58
CA ARG A 53 1.23 11.22 0.08
C ARG A 53 1.48 10.44 1.38
N GLY A 54 0.50 10.33 2.27
CA GLY A 54 0.67 9.64 3.56
C GLY A 54 1.06 8.17 3.40
N THR A 55 0.36 7.44 2.52
CA THR A 55 0.71 6.05 2.19
C THR A 55 2.11 5.94 1.58
N TYR A 56 2.49 6.87 0.69
CA TYR A 56 3.84 6.87 0.12
C TYR A 56 4.91 7.09 1.20
N ASP A 57 4.73 8.10 2.05
CA ASP A 57 5.71 8.45 3.10
C ASP A 57 5.86 7.29 4.10
N PHE A 58 4.76 6.64 4.47
CA PHE A 58 4.77 5.42 5.30
C PHE A 58 5.62 4.32 4.66
N ILE A 59 5.32 3.92 3.42
CA ILE A 59 6.03 2.80 2.75
C ILE A 59 7.50 3.16 2.46
N ALA A 60 7.79 4.40 2.09
CA ALA A 60 9.16 4.85 1.81
C ALA A 60 10.03 4.99 3.07
N GLY A 61 9.40 5.14 4.25
CA GLY A 61 10.07 5.17 5.55
C GLY A 61 10.39 3.78 6.11
N GLU A 62 9.77 2.72 5.58
CA GLU A 62 10.01 1.36 6.03
C GLU A 62 11.45 0.90 5.70
N PRO A 63 12.09 0.10 6.57
CA PRO A 63 13.41 -0.45 6.30
C PRO A 63 13.40 -1.54 5.22
N SER A 64 12.21 -2.00 4.82
CA SER A 64 12.04 -3.02 3.78
C SER A 64 12.36 -2.49 2.38
N PRO A 65 12.81 -3.35 1.45
CA PRO A 65 12.95 -2.97 0.05
C PRO A 65 11.66 -2.40 -0.53
N TRP A 66 11.80 -1.45 -1.46
CA TRP A 66 10.66 -0.82 -2.12
C TRP A 66 9.76 -1.85 -2.83
N ALA A 67 8.51 -1.94 -2.38
CA ALA A 67 7.56 -2.98 -2.76
C ALA A 67 7.08 -2.90 -4.23
N TYR A 68 7.25 -1.76 -4.90
CA TYR A 68 6.64 -1.48 -6.21
C TYR A 68 7.67 -1.23 -7.31
N SER A 69 8.79 -1.96 -7.27
CA SER A 69 9.89 -1.78 -8.23
C SER A 69 9.50 -2.14 -9.67
N ASP A 70 8.51 -3.02 -9.85
CA ASP A 70 8.03 -3.47 -11.17
C ASP A 70 6.83 -2.68 -11.69
N GLN A 71 6.22 -1.82 -10.85
CA GLN A 71 5.02 -1.05 -11.20
C GLN A 71 5.37 0.43 -11.38
N ARG A 72 4.64 1.10 -12.28
CA ARG A 72 4.65 2.57 -12.31
C ARG A 72 3.91 3.10 -11.10
N VAL A 73 4.55 3.93 -10.28
CA VAL A 73 3.91 4.54 -9.10
C VAL A 73 3.53 6.00 -9.39
N LEU A 74 2.27 6.34 -9.14
CA LEU A 74 1.75 7.70 -9.20
C LEU A 74 1.32 8.12 -7.80
N VAL A 75 1.97 9.16 -7.26
CA VAL A 75 1.61 9.69 -5.94
C VAL A 75 0.82 10.97 -6.11
N VAL A 76 -0.43 10.95 -5.65
CA VAL A 76 -1.33 12.11 -5.69
C VAL A 76 -1.05 12.99 -4.49
N SER A 77 -0.58 14.21 -4.74
CA SER A 77 -0.28 15.18 -3.69
C SER A 77 -0.29 16.61 -4.22
N SER A 78 -0.68 17.55 -3.35
CA SER A 78 -0.56 18.99 -3.59
C SER A 78 0.81 19.57 -3.20
N ARG A 79 1.67 18.78 -2.53
CA ARG A 79 3.00 19.18 -2.07
C ARG A 79 4.08 18.44 -2.89
N PRO A 80 5.24 19.01 -3.21
CA PRO A 80 6.32 18.27 -3.85
C PRO A 80 6.79 17.06 -3.01
N ILE A 81 7.24 15.99 -3.67
CA ILE A 81 8.03 14.93 -3.01
C ILE A 81 9.47 15.44 -2.98
N SER A 82 10.10 15.55 -1.82
CA SER A 82 11.54 15.76 -1.77
C SER A 82 12.20 14.55 -2.42
N ARG A 83 12.91 14.76 -3.54
CA ARG A 83 13.72 13.71 -4.14
C ARG A 83 14.84 13.33 -3.14
N SER A 84 14.63 12.30 -2.33
CA SER A 84 15.76 11.56 -1.76
C SER A 84 16.34 10.72 -2.89
N ARG A 85 17.67 10.75 -2.98
CA ARG A 85 18.47 10.21 -4.10
C ARG A 85 18.24 8.73 -4.33
#